data_AF-A0A917LJE5-F1
#
_entry.id   AF-A0A917LJE5-F1
#
_cell.length_a   1.000
_cell.length_b   1.000
_cell.length_c   1.000
_cell.angle_alpha   90.00
_cell.angle_beta   90.00
_cell.angle_gamma   90.00
#
_symmetry.space_group_name_H-M   'P 1'
#
loop_
_entity.id
_entity.type
_entity.pdbx_description
1 polymer ?
#
loop_
_entity_poly.entity_id
_entity_poly.type
_entity_poly.pdbx_seq_one_letter_code
_entity_poly.pdbx_strand_id
1 'polypeptide(L)' 'MSKRVKTSKVEQWIKEVCGSGVGSDYKPWMKIQFVSSLGRSTRLKGIKTKRQHEFLSDLERNYFYLTE' A
#
# COMPACT_ATOMS: atom_id res chain seq x y z
N MET A 1 -1.49 10.37 34.83
CA MET A 1 -1.11 9.52 33.69
C MET A 1 -0.98 10.39 32.44
N SER A 2 0.23 10.59 31.94
CA SER A 2 0.51 11.48 30.80
C SER A 2 -0.23 11.00 29.55
N LYS A 3 -1.08 11.85 28.96
CA LYS A 3 -1.71 11.58 27.66
C LYS A 3 -0.58 11.51 26.64
N ARG A 4 -0.20 10.31 26.19
CA ARG A 4 0.67 10.12 25.03
C ARG A 4 0.02 10.83 23.86
N VAL A 5 0.54 11.99 23.49
CA VAL A 5 0.21 12.64 22.23
C VAL A 5 0.73 11.70 21.15
N LYS A 6 -0.17 10.91 20.55
CA LYS A 6 0.14 10.22 19.29
C LYS A 6 0.39 11.34 18.29
N THR A 7 1.65 11.61 17.98
CA THR A 7 2.02 12.25 16.73
C THR A 7 1.19 11.61 15.64
N SER A 8 0.57 12.44 14.79
CA SER A 8 -0.33 11.95 13.77
C SER A 8 0.47 10.95 12.92
N LYS A 9 0.02 9.68 12.83
CA LYS A 9 0.68 8.64 12.00
C LYS A 9 0.96 9.16 10.57
N VAL A 10 0.14 10.10 10.14
CA VAL A 10 0.26 10.87 8.91
C VAL A 10 1.60 11.59 8.79
N GLU A 11 2.05 12.33 9.81
CA GLU A 11 3.36 13.02 9.78
C GLU A 11 4.54 12.05 9.68
N GLN A 12 4.42 10.86 10.28
CA GLN A 12 5.44 9.82 10.16
C GLN A 12 5.50 9.27 8.72
N TRP A 13 4.34 9.05 8.08
CA TRP A 13 4.28 8.59 6.69
C TRP A 13 4.75 9.64 5.69
N ILE A 14 4.48 10.92 5.95
CA ILE A 14 5.04 12.03 5.16
C ILE A 14 6.57 12.02 5.27
N LYS A 15 7.13 11.80 6.47
CA LYS A 15 8.58 11.68 6.69
C LYS A 15 9.19 10.43 6.04
N GLU A 16 8.45 9.32 5.96
CA GLU A 16 8.91 8.08 5.32
C GLU A 16 8.89 8.12 3.77
N VAL A 17 8.43 9.25 3.19
CA VAL A 17 8.41 9.48 1.74
C VAL A 17 7.54 8.42 1.03
N CYS A 18 6.44 8.04 1.70
CA CYS A 18 5.43 7.16 1.12
C CYS A 18 4.80 7.83 -0.12
N GLY A 19 4.47 7.06 -1.15
CA GLY A 19 3.97 7.57 -2.44
C GLY A 19 5.07 8.07 -3.39
N SER A 20 6.34 7.90 -3.03
CA SER A 20 7.47 8.28 -3.89
C SER A 20 8.25 7.06 -4.37
N GLY A 21 8.96 7.22 -5.49
CA GLY A 21 9.69 6.15 -6.17
C GLY A 21 9.00 5.73 -7.47
N VAL A 22 9.72 5.01 -8.32
CA VAL A 22 9.22 4.52 -9.61
C VAL A 22 9.56 3.04 -9.73
N GLY A 23 8.65 2.25 -10.30
CA GLY A 23 8.90 0.83 -10.54
C GLY A 23 9.05 0.02 -9.25
N SER A 24 10.25 -0.54 -9.02
CA SER A 24 10.57 -1.39 -7.87
C SER A 24 10.68 -0.62 -6.56
N ASP A 25 11.08 0.65 -6.62
CA ASP A 25 11.37 1.46 -5.43
C ASP A 25 10.15 2.26 -4.95
N TYR A 26 9.02 2.15 -5.67
CA TYR A 26 7.78 2.81 -5.29
C TYR A 26 7.25 2.27 -3.97
N LYS A 27 7.10 3.18 -3.00
CA LYS A 27 6.48 2.86 -1.70
C LYS A 27 4.99 3.20 -1.74
N PRO A 28 4.08 2.22 -1.67
CA PRO A 28 2.65 2.51 -1.66
C PRO A 28 2.23 3.22 -0.37
N TRP A 29 1.35 4.22 -0.50
CA TRP A 29 0.77 4.96 0.63
C TRP A 29 -0.18 4.10 1.47
N MET A 30 -1.01 3.30 0.79
CA MET A 30 -1.94 2.39 1.42
C MET A 30 -1.39 0.96 1.40
N LYS A 31 -1.46 0.31 2.56
CA LYS A 31 -1.19 -1.11 2.75
C LYS A 31 -2.46 -1.82 3.17
N ILE A 32 -2.55 -3.12 2.87
CA ILE A 32 -3.67 -3.99 3.24
C ILE A 32 -3.95 -3.99 4.76
N GLN A 33 -2.93 -3.71 5.57
CA GLN A 33 -3.08 -3.63 7.03
C GLN A 33 -3.76 -2.34 7.52
N PHE A 34 -3.82 -1.29 6.70
CA PHE A 34 -4.41 -0.02 7.10
C PHE A 34 -5.90 0.08 6.79
N VAL A 35 -6.35 -0.60 5.74
CA VAL A 35 -7.75 -0.62 5.33
C VAL A 35 -8.19 -2.07 5.26
N SER A 36 -9.06 -2.48 6.19
CA SER A 36 -9.73 -3.77 6.10
C SER A 36 -10.66 -3.74 4.89
N SER A 37 -10.36 -4.54 3.87
CA SER A 37 -11.26 -4.74 2.75
C SER A 37 -12.58 -5.35 3.26
N LEU A 38 -13.72 -4.87 2.76
CA LEU A 38 -15.01 -5.55 2.98
C LEU A 38 -15.04 -6.92 2.25
N GLY A 39 -14.17 -7.11 1.25
CA GLY A 39 -13.98 -8.35 0.52
C GLY A 39 -12.55 -8.89 0.68
N ARG A 40 -11.99 -9.42 -0.41
CA ARG A 40 -10.69 -10.08 -0.43
C ARG A 40 -9.55 -9.12 -0.74
N SER A 41 -8.54 -9.12 0.14
CA SER A 41 -7.26 -8.46 -0.10
C SER A 41 -6.21 -9.47 -0.58
N THR A 42 -5.32 -9.05 -1.48
CA THR A 42 -4.31 -9.94 -2.05
C THR A 42 -2.96 -9.26 -2.17
N ARG A 43 -1.89 -10.04 -2.01
CA ARG A 43 -0.50 -9.62 -2.19
C ARG A 43 0.09 -10.41 -3.33
N LEU A 44 0.38 -9.75 -4.44
CA LEU A 44 0.92 -10.39 -5.64
C LEU A 44 2.20 -9.69 -6.06
N LYS A 45 3.18 -10.47 -6.55
CA LYS A 45 4.41 -9.92 -7.09
C LYS A 45 4.21 -9.67 -8.59
N GLY A 46 4.38 -8.43 -9.00
CA GLY A 46 4.30 -8.07 -10.42
C GLY A 46 5.53 -8.53 -11.19
N ILE A 47 5.34 -8.94 -12.42
CA ILE A 47 6.41 -9.40 -13.33
C ILE A 47 7.18 -8.19 -13.86
N LYS A 48 6.48 -7.16 -14.34
CA LYS A 48 7.09 -5.95 -14.92
C LYS A 48 7.87 -5.12 -13.91
N THR A 49 7.26 -4.93 -12.74
CA THR A 49 7.78 -4.03 -11.69
C THR A 49 8.61 -4.75 -10.63
N LYS A 50 8.59 -6.10 -10.63
CA LYS A 50 9.24 -6.97 -9.63
C LYS A 50 8.90 -6.64 -8.16
N ARG A 51 7.90 -5.80 -7.92
CA ARG A 51 7.46 -5.40 -6.57
C ARG A 51 6.25 -6.19 -6.12
N GLN A 52 6.06 -6.26 -4.80
CA GLN A 52 4.83 -6.75 -4.22
C GLN A 52 3.77 -5.64 -4.29
N HIS A 53 2.70 -5.91 -5.00
CA HIS A 53 1.51 -5.07 -5.05
C HIS A 53 0.54 -5.52 -3.98
N GLU A 54 -0.06 -4.53 -3.33
CA GLU A 54 -1.06 -4.72 -2.29
C GLU A 54 -2.41 -4.27 -2.85
N PHE A 55 -3.33 -5.22 -3.03
CA PHE A 55 -4.67 -4.96 -3.55
C PHE A 55 -5.72 -5.11 -2.46
N LEU A 56 -6.69 -4.20 -2.45
CA LEU A 56 -7.78 -4.14 -1.49
C LEU A 56 -9.09 -4.71 -2.05
N SER A 57 -9.14 -4.99 -3.36
CA SER A 57 -10.29 -5.59 -4.02
C SER A 57 -9.90 -6.58 -5.11
N ASP A 58 -10.84 -7.47 -5.45
CA ASP A 58 -10.68 -8.38 -6.59
C ASP A 58 -10.71 -7.64 -7.93
N LEU A 59 -11.38 -6.49 -8.02
CA LEU A 59 -11.40 -5.65 -9.21
C LEU A 59 -10.02 -5.06 -9.49
N GLU A 60 -9.35 -4.52 -8.47
CA GLU A 60 -7.97 -4.03 -8.58
C GLU A 60 -7.02 -5.14 -9.04
N ARG A 61 -7.15 -6.33 -8.45
CA ARG A 61 -6.36 -7.49 -8.85
C ARG A 61 -6.61 -7.89 -10.31
N ASN A 62 -7.86 -7.93 -10.76
CA ASN A 62 -8.20 -8.29 -12.13
C ASN A 62 -7.70 -7.24 -13.13
N TYR A 63 -7.84 -5.96 -12.80
CA TYR A 63 -7.28 -4.87 -13.60
C TYR A 63 -5.76 -4.99 -13.68
N PHE A 64 -5.10 -5.30 -12.58
CA PHE A 64 -3.66 -5.50 -12.56
C PHE A 64 -3.20 -6.59 -13.53
N TYR A 65 -3.88 -7.74 -13.58
CA TYR A 65 -3.58 -8.80 -14.55
C TYR A 65 -3.74 -8.36 -16.01
N LEU A 66 -4.62 -7.42 -16.31
CA LEU A 66 -4.77 -6.86 -17.67
C LEU A 66 -3.62 -5.90 -18.03
N THR A 67 -3.04 -5.22 -17.04
CA THR A 67 -1.97 -4.24 -17.23
C THR A 67 -0.55 -4.81 -17.12
N GLU A 68 -0.42 -6.01 -16.54
CA GLU A 68 0.84 -6.74 -16.39
C GLU A 68 1.47 -7.14 -17.73
#